data_AF-A0A6I5R1L0-F1
#
_entry.id   AF-A0A6I5R1L0-F1
#
_cell.length_a   1.000
_cell.length_b   1.000
_cell.length_c   1.000
_cell.angle_alpha   90.00
_cell.angle_beta   90.00
_cell.angle_gamma   90.00
#
_symmetry.space_group_name_H-M   'P 1'
#
loop_
_entity.id
_entity.type
_entity.pdbx_description
1 polymer ?
#
loop_
_entity_poly.entity_id
_entity_poly.type
_entity_poly.pdbx_seq_one_letter_code
_entity_poly.pdbx_strand_id
1 'polypeptide(L)'
;MTEVRSCGNPCSREIVQEKIKKALCGGIPGLFSDRDPQKTMPDSVLNFEWELFRHFELAPFIGADYPAPKPVIPLKYRQLIGIAVHAETKCQFCTPFHIALAKFFGATDAEIQEAVNYTKHTVGVSAYLNGLDFDLDEFLKELEALIACLETKPRTGI
;
A
#
# COMPACT_ATOMS: atom_id res chain seq x y z
N MET A 1 17.16 22.81 -14.74
CA MET A 1 16.14 22.86 -13.68
C MET A 1 14.80 23.07 -14.34
N THR A 2 14.15 21.98 -14.76
CA THR A 2 12.81 22.05 -15.37
C THR A 2 11.80 22.00 -14.24
N GLU A 3 11.20 23.16 -13.94
CA GLU A 3 10.06 23.26 -13.04
C GLU A 3 9.00 22.21 -13.42
N VAL A 4 8.61 21.39 -12.45
CA VAL A 4 7.33 20.67 -12.55
C VAL A 4 6.27 21.75 -12.59
N ARG A 5 5.82 22.12 -13.79
CA ARG A 5 4.74 23.09 -13.96
C ARG A 5 3.59 22.64 -13.07
N SER A 6 3.28 23.40 -12.02
CA SER A 6 2.05 23.20 -11.27
C SER A 6 0.91 23.45 -12.24
N CYS A 7 0.23 22.39 -12.68
CA CYS A 7 -1.00 22.58 -13.42
C CYS A 7 -2.06 23.16 -12.48
N GLY A 8 -3.02 23.90 -13.04
CA GLY A 8 -4.14 24.45 -12.29
C GLY A 8 -4.99 23.36 -11.61
N ASN A 9 -6.02 23.77 -10.88
CA ASN A 9 -6.98 22.87 -10.27
C ASN A 9 -8.38 23.07 -10.92
N PRO A 10 -8.86 22.12 -11.75
CA PRO A 10 -8.26 20.82 -12.04
C PRO A 10 -7.13 20.88 -13.08
N CYS A 11 -6.22 19.90 -12.98
CA CYS A 11 -5.15 19.70 -13.95
C CYS A 11 -5.75 19.13 -15.24
N SER A 12 -5.26 19.53 -16.42
CA SER A 12 -5.74 18.91 -17.66
C SER A 12 -5.34 17.42 -17.71
N ARG A 13 -6.23 16.57 -18.24
CA ARG A 13 -5.98 15.13 -18.37
C ARG A 13 -4.70 14.81 -19.11
N GLU A 14 -4.44 15.52 -20.20
CA GLU A 14 -3.26 15.33 -21.04
C GLU A 14 -1.99 15.55 -20.22
N ILE A 15 -1.95 16.59 -19.40
CA ILE A 15 -0.82 16.86 -18.52
C ILE A 15 -0.62 15.73 -17.52
N VAL A 16 -1.69 15.25 -16.87
CA VAL A 16 -1.58 14.14 -15.89
C VAL A 16 -1.13 12.84 -16.57
N GLN A 17 -1.71 12.52 -17.72
CA GLN A 17 -1.35 11.32 -18.48
C GLN A 17 0.09 11.35 -19.00
N GLU A 18 0.63 12.51 -19.37
CA GLU A 18 2.04 12.65 -19.71
C GLU A 18 2.95 12.45 -18.49
N LYS A 19 2.56 12.92 -17.29
CA LYS A 19 3.28 12.58 -16.05
C LYS A 19 3.31 11.07 -15.82
N ILE A 20 2.16 10.40 -16.00
CA ILE A 20 2.03 8.94 -15.81
C ILE A 20 2.90 8.19 -16.83
N LYS A 21 2.81 8.54 -18.12
CA LYS A 21 3.63 7.94 -19.18
C LYS A 21 5.11 8.07 -18.87
N LYS A 22 5.57 9.27 -18.49
CA LYS A 22 6.98 9.51 -18.14
C LYS A 22 7.41 8.64 -16.95
N ALA A 23 6.55 8.51 -15.95
CA ALA A 23 6.79 7.71 -14.75
C ALA A 23 6.78 6.20 -15.00
N LEU A 24 5.99 5.72 -15.97
CA LEU A 24 5.70 4.30 -16.20
C LEU A 24 6.13 3.85 -17.61
N CYS A 25 7.31 4.31 -18.07
CA CYS A 25 7.93 3.86 -19.32
C CYS A 25 7.02 3.92 -20.56
N GLY A 26 6.18 4.96 -20.64
CA GLY A 26 5.22 5.19 -21.73
C GLY A 26 3.85 4.54 -21.53
N GLY A 27 3.67 3.73 -20.49
CA GLY A 27 2.40 3.08 -20.17
C GLY A 27 1.45 3.97 -19.37
N ILE A 28 0.14 3.84 -19.64
CA ILE A 28 -0.93 4.36 -18.77
C ILE A 28 -1.78 3.18 -18.30
N PRO A 29 -1.74 2.83 -16.99
CA PRO A 29 -2.62 1.82 -16.42
C PRO A 29 -4.08 2.14 -16.68
N GLY A 30 -4.91 1.10 -16.82
CA GLY A 30 -6.35 1.25 -17.08
C GLY A 30 -7.04 2.24 -16.12
N LEU A 31 -6.65 2.20 -14.84
CA LEU A 31 -7.14 3.07 -13.76
C LEU A 31 -7.02 4.57 -14.06
N PHE A 32 -5.97 4.99 -14.79
CA PHE A 32 -5.71 6.40 -15.11
C PHE A 32 -5.93 6.72 -16.60
N SER A 33 -6.41 5.74 -17.37
CA SER A 33 -6.67 5.89 -18.80
C SER A 33 -8.10 6.36 -19.05
N ASP A 34 -8.29 7.00 -20.19
CA ASP A 34 -9.59 7.43 -20.76
C ASP A 34 -10.05 6.53 -21.92
N ARG A 35 -9.42 5.35 -22.07
CA ARG A 35 -9.72 4.41 -23.16
C ARG A 35 -11.14 3.85 -23.10
N ASP A 36 -11.73 3.81 -21.92
CA ASP A 36 -13.12 3.42 -21.68
C ASP A 36 -13.86 4.61 -21.05
N PRO A 37 -14.71 5.33 -21.80
CA PRO A 37 -15.42 6.50 -21.30
C PRO A 37 -16.30 6.22 -20.08
N GLN A 38 -16.75 4.97 -19.89
CA GLN A 38 -17.59 4.59 -18.74
C GLN A 38 -16.78 4.32 -17.47
N LYS A 39 -15.46 4.14 -17.61
CA LYS A 39 -14.52 3.89 -16.50
C LYS A 39 -13.48 5.00 -16.36
N THR A 40 -13.74 6.13 -17.01
CA THR A 40 -12.85 7.28 -16.99
C THR A 40 -13.07 8.06 -15.71
N MET A 41 -12.01 8.13 -14.89
CA MET A 41 -11.98 8.95 -13.68
C MET A 41 -12.16 10.44 -14.04
N PRO A 42 -12.97 11.24 -13.31
CA PRO A 42 -13.13 12.66 -13.61
C PRO A 42 -11.82 13.45 -13.55
N ASP A 43 -11.65 14.44 -14.44
CA ASP A 43 -10.44 15.28 -14.49
C ASP A 43 -10.19 16.02 -13.16
N SER A 44 -11.26 16.34 -12.43
CA SER A 44 -11.19 16.98 -11.12
C SER A 44 -10.47 16.17 -10.04
N VAL A 45 -10.39 14.85 -10.20
CA VAL A 45 -9.73 13.96 -9.24
C VAL A 45 -8.50 13.26 -9.81
N LEU A 46 -8.38 13.15 -11.14
CA LEU A 46 -7.32 12.38 -11.79
C LEU A 46 -5.89 12.74 -11.33
N ASN A 47 -5.58 14.04 -11.22
CA ASN A 47 -4.26 14.45 -10.75
C ASN A 47 -4.04 14.05 -9.28
N PHE A 48 -5.04 14.25 -8.42
CA PHE A 48 -4.92 13.89 -7.01
C PHE A 48 -4.74 12.38 -6.82
N GLU A 49 -5.51 11.57 -7.53
CA GLU A 49 -5.42 10.11 -7.47
C GLU A 49 -4.08 9.59 -8.00
N TRP A 50 -3.56 10.18 -9.07
CA TRP A 50 -2.22 9.84 -9.55
C TRP A 50 -1.14 10.18 -8.52
N GLU A 51 -1.18 11.37 -7.93
CA GLU A 51 -0.18 11.78 -6.94
C GLU A 51 -0.26 10.91 -5.67
N LEU A 52 -1.47 10.55 -5.21
CA LEU A 52 -1.67 9.62 -4.10
C LEU A 52 -1.13 8.23 -4.41
N PHE A 53 -1.54 7.65 -5.55
CA PHE A 53 -1.10 6.32 -5.97
C PHE A 53 0.43 6.25 -6.07
N ARG A 54 1.04 7.22 -6.76
CA ARG A 54 2.50 7.28 -6.89
C ARG A 54 3.17 7.41 -5.53
N HIS A 55 2.65 8.24 -4.62
CA HIS A 55 3.21 8.42 -3.28
C HIS A 55 3.22 7.14 -2.45
N PHE A 56 2.10 6.41 -2.42
CA PHE A 56 1.98 5.22 -1.57
C PHE A 56 2.70 4.02 -2.17
N GLU A 57 2.52 3.79 -3.47
CA GLU A 57 2.95 2.53 -4.09
C GLU A 57 4.37 2.57 -4.63
N LEU A 58 4.84 3.73 -5.09
CA LEU A 58 6.03 3.80 -5.94
C LEU A 58 7.05 4.85 -5.49
N ALA A 59 6.72 5.79 -4.60
CA ALA A 59 7.68 6.79 -4.14
C ALA A 59 8.64 6.21 -3.07
N PRO A 60 9.95 6.55 -3.11
CA PRO A 60 10.59 7.51 -4.00
C PRO A 60 11.14 6.88 -5.29
N PHE A 61 10.90 5.58 -5.54
CA PHE A 61 11.41 4.89 -6.73
C PHE A 61 10.96 5.55 -8.04
N ILE A 62 9.70 6.01 -8.09
CA ILE A 62 9.18 6.83 -9.18
C ILE A 62 8.88 8.24 -8.68
N GLY A 63 9.38 9.23 -9.41
CA GLY A 63 9.19 10.65 -9.13
C GLY A 63 10.19 11.18 -8.11
N ALA A 64 11.49 11.00 -8.38
CA ALA A 64 12.58 11.60 -7.60
C ALA A 64 12.51 13.14 -7.57
N ASP A 65 11.79 13.74 -8.52
CA ASP A 65 11.44 15.15 -8.60
C ASP A 65 10.24 15.54 -7.71
N TYR A 66 9.62 14.60 -7.01
CA TYR A 66 8.57 14.88 -6.05
C TYR A 66 9.15 15.23 -4.68
N PRO A 67 8.87 16.42 -4.13
CA PRO A 67 9.35 16.83 -2.82
C PRO A 67 8.52 16.17 -1.71
N ALA A 68 8.64 14.85 -1.58
CA ALA A 68 8.14 14.13 -0.42
C ALA A 68 9.27 13.65 0.48
N PRO A 69 9.07 13.65 1.80
CA PRO A 69 10.00 12.99 2.71
C PRO A 69 10.13 11.53 2.33
N LYS A 70 11.34 10.99 2.52
CA LYS A 70 11.60 9.56 2.32
C LYS A 70 10.61 8.75 3.17
N PRO A 71 9.98 7.71 2.61
CA PRO A 71 9.03 6.90 3.35
C PRO A 71 9.71 6.20 4.52
N VAL A 72 9.05 6.22 5.70
CA VAL A 72 9.53 5.54 6.91
C VAL A 72 9.45 4.02 6.76
N ILE A 73 8.43 3.53 6.06
CA ILE A 73 8.29 2.11 5.70
C ILE A 73 8.91 1.89 4.31
N PRO A 74 10.00 1.09 4.19
CA PRO A 74 10.57 0.69 2.91
C PRO A 74 9.55 0.09 1.93
N LEU A 75 9.75 0.33 0.63
CA LEU A 75 8.83 -0.11 -0.43
C LEU A 75 8.53 -1.61 -0.38
N LYS A 76 9.54 -2.46 -0.18
CA LYS A 76 9.34 -3.92 0.02
C LYS A 76 8.27 -4.21 1.07
N TYR A 77 8.35 -3.58 2.24
CA TYR A 77 7.42 -3.82 3.34
C TYR A 77 6.03 -3.22 3.09
N ARG A 78 5.93 -2.07 2.40
CA ARG A 78 4.64 -1.54 1.95
C ARG A 78 3.91 -2.52 1.05
N GLN A 79 4.63 -3.13 0.11
CA GLN A 79 4.04 -4.10 -0.82
C GLN A 79 3.65 -5.40 -0.11
N LEU A 80 4.42 -5.87 0.88
CA LEU A 80 4.02 -7.00 1.73
C LEU A 80 2.74 -6.69 2.55
N ILE A 81 2.61 -5.47 3.07
CA ILE A 81 1.37 -5.00 3.73
C ILE A 81 0.21 -4.99 2.72
N GLY A 82 0.44 -4.49 1.50
CA GLY A 82 -0.56 -4.51 0.42
C GLY A 82 -1.03 -5.93 0.08
N ILE A 83 -0.11 -6.90 0.03
CA ILE A 83 -0.46 -8.33 -0.13
C ILE A 83 -1.37 -8.79 1.00
N ALA A 84 -1.03 -8.49 2.27
CA ALA A 84 -1.85 -8.88 3.42
C ALA A 84 -3.27 -8.29 3.36
N VAL A 85 -3.39 -6.99 3.13
CA VAL A 85 -4.67 -6.29 3.01
C VAL A 85 -5.51 -6.89 1.88
N HIS A 86 -4.93 -7.06 0.68
CA HIS A 86 -5.69 -7.48 -0.49
C HIS A 86 -5.92 -8.98 -0.59
N ALA A 87 -5.14 -9.80 0.11
CA ALA A 87 -5.45 -11.20 0.35
C ALA A 87 -6.76 -11.33 1.16
N GLU A 88 -6.94 -10.50 2.20
CA GLU A 88 -8.15 -10.54 3.02
C GLU A 88 -9.34 -9.85 2.34
N THR A 89 -9.15 -8.68 1.72
CA THR A 89 -10.23 -8.01 0.97
C THR A 89 -10.52 -8.68 -0.37
N LYS A 90 -9.78 -9.74 -0.73
CA LYS A 90 -9.97 -10.57 -1.94
C LYS A 90 -9.93 -9.77 -3.25
N CYS A 91 -9.09 -8.74 -3.32
CA CYS A 91 -8.98 -7.92 -4.54
C CYS A 91 -8.16 -8.66 -5.62
N GLN A 92 -8.83 -9.16 -6.65
CA GLN A 92 -8.18 -9.91 -7.74
C GLN A 92 -7.20 -9.07 -8.59
N PHE A 93 -7.34 -7.75 -8.59
CA PHE A 93 -6.43 -6.84 -9.30
C PHE A 93 -5.21 -6.47 -8.45
N CYS A 94 -5.44 -6.24 -7.16
CA CYS A 94 -4.45 -5.67 -6.25
C CYS A 94 -3.46 -6.72 -5.78
N THR A 95 -3.91 -7.94 -5.48
CA THR A 95 -3.04 -9.04 -5.03
C THR A 95 -1.89 -9.33 -6.02
N PRO A 96 -2.14 -9.57 -7.33
CA PRO A 96 -1.03 -9.78 -8.26
C PRO A 96 -0.15 -8.53 -8.45
N PHE A 97 -0.74 -7.32 -8.37
CA PHE A 97 0.02 -6.06 -8.43
C PHE A 97 1.04 -5.95 -7.29
N HIS A 98 0.61 -6.14 -6.04
CA HIS A 98 1.51 -6.05 -4.89
C HIS A 98 2.50 -7.21 -4.82
N ILE A 99 2.13 -8.43 -5.26
CA ILE A 99 3.10 -9.53 -5.39
C ILE A 99 4.22 -9.17 -6.37
N ALA A 100 3.86 -8.63 -7.54
CA ALA A 100 4.84 -8.25 -8.55
C ALA A 100 5.77 -7.14 -8.03
N LEU A 101 5.23 -6.11 -7.38
CA LEU A 101 6.03 -5.02 -6.83
C LEU A 101 6.87 -5.44 -5.61
N ALA A 102 6.35 -6.29 -4.72
CA ALA A 102 7.12 -6.81 -3.60
C ALA A 102 8.37 -7.54 -4.10
N LYS A 103 8.22 -8.43 -5.09
CA LYS A 103 9.35 -9.14 -5.73
C LYS A 103 10.31 -8.17 -6.42
N PHE A 104 9.78 -7.18 -7.13
CA PHE A 104 10.59 -6.15 -7.77
C PHE A 104 11.45 -5.39 -6.75
N PHE A 105 10.91 -5.10 -5.56
CA PHE A 105 11.65 -4.47 -4.46
C PHE A 105 12.43 -5.45 -3.57
N GLY A 106 12.64 -6.69 -4.03
CA GLY A 106 13.52 -7.66 -3.41
C GLY A 106 12.88 -8.56 -2.35
N ALA A 107 11.55 -8.64 -2.28
CA ALA A 107 10.90 -9.66 -1.47
C ALA A 107 11.14 -11.06 -2.05
N THR A 108 11.49 -12.00 -1.17
CA THR A 108 11.60 -13.42 -1.50
C THR A 108 10.22 -14.09 -1.47
N ASP A 109 10.11 -15.26 -2.11
CA ASP A 109 8.89 -16.07 -2.00
C ASP A 109 8.62 -16.50 -0.55
N ALA A 110 9.66 -16.70 0.26
CA ALA A 110 9.54 -17.02 1.67
C ALA A 110 8.91 -15.87 2.47
N GLU A 111 9.35 -14.63 2.27
CA GLU A 111 8.76 -13.45 2.91
C GLU A 111 7.30 -13.25 2.51
N ILE A 112 6.96 -13.50 1.24
CA ILE A 112 5.57 -13.42 0.75
C ILE A 112 4.72 -14.52 1.41
N GLN A 113 5.22 -15.75 1.46
CA GLN A 113 4.53 -16.87 2.11
C GLN A 113 4.32 -16.60 3.61
N GLU A 114 5.32 -16.06 4.30
CA GLU A 114 5.23 -15.69 5.71
C GLU A 114 4.20 -14.57 5.94
N ALA A 115 4.20 -13.51 5.13
CA ALA A 115 3.21 -12.45 5.20
C ALA A 115 1.77 -12.96 5.00
N VAL A 116 1.56 -13.86 4.03
CA VAL A 116 0.24 -14.47 3.78
C VAL A 116 -0.18 -15.41 4.91
N ASN A 117 0.74 -16.22 5.46
CA ASN A 117 0.46 -17.05 6.62
C ASN A 117 0.10 -16.22 7.86
N TYR A 118 0.81 -15.10 8.08
CA TYR A 118 0.51 -14.17 9.16
C TYR A 118 -0.87 -13.51 8.97
N THR A 119 -1.22 -13.15 7.74
CA THR A 119 -2.55 -12.63 7.38
C THR A 119 -3.65 -13.64 7.73
N LYS A 120 -3.49 -14.89 7.28
CA LYS A 120 -4.42 -16.00 7.61
C LYS A 120 -4.60 -16.16 9.12
N HIS A 121 -3.51 -16.14 9.88
CA HIS A 121 -3.56 -16.26 11.33
C HIS A 121 -4.33 -15.08 11.95
N THR A 122 -3.98 -13.85 11.57
CA THR A 122 -4.61 -12.62 12.08
C THR A 122 -6.12 -12.62 11.87
N VAL A 123 -6.56 -12.93 10.65
CA VAL A 123 -8.00 -13.02 10.30
C VAL A 123 -8.67 -14.16 11.07
N GLY A 124 -8.01 -15.32 11.17
CA GLY A 124 -8.53 -16.47 11.91
C GLY A 124 -8.75 -16.20 13.41
N VAL A 125 -7.80 -15.50 14.05
CA VAL A 125 -7.93 -15.09 15.46
C VAL A 125 -9.06 -14.07 15.62
N SER A 126 -9.16 -13.10 14.71
CA SER A 126 -10.27 -12.13 14.73
C SER A 126 -11.62 -12.83 14.64
N ALA A 127 -11.78 -13.78 13.73
CA ALA A 127 -13.02 -14.57 13.60
C ALA A 127 -13.35 -15.35 14.88
N TYR A 128 -12.35 -15.92 15.55
CA TYR A 128 -12.54 -16.68 16.79
C TYR A 128 -12.98 -15.80 17.96
N LEU A 129 -12.26 -14.70 18.22
CA LEU A 129 -12.55 -13.81 19.34
C LEU A 129 -13.91 -13.12 19.19
N ASN A 130 -14.19 -12.55 18.02
CA ASN A 130 -15.48 -11.91 17.76
C ASN A 130 -16.62 -12.92 17.71
N GLY A 131 -16.37 -14.12 17.15
CA GLY A 131 -17.39 -15.16 17.05
C GLY A 131 -17.81 -15.75 18.40
N LEU A 132 -16.97 -15.63 19.42
CA LEU A 132 -17.25 -16.08 20.79
C LEU A 132 -17.55 -14.93 21.76
N ASP A 133 -17.64 -13.70 21.25
CA ASP A 133 -17.98 -12.49 22.03
C ASP A 133 -17.09 -12.31 23.28
N PHE A 134 -15.77 -12.41 23.08
CA PHE A 134 -14.79 -12.17 24.14
C PHE A 134 -14.92 -10.74 24.71
N ASP A 135 -14.80 -10.59 26.03
CA ASP A 135 -14.92 -9.30 26.71
C ASP A 135 -13.70 -8.39 26.44
N LEU A 136 -13.97 -7.20 25.89
CA LEU A 136 -12.93 -6.25 25.51
C LEU A 136 -12.23 -5.64 26.73
N ASP A 137 -12.95 -5.35 27.81
CA ASP A 137 -12.38 -4.73 29.01
C ASP A 137 -11.46 -5.71 29.76
N GLU A 138 -11.82 -6.99 29.78
CA GLU A 138 -10.96 -8.08 30.27
C GLU A 138 -9.72 -8.22 29.40
N PHE A 139 -9.87 -8.30 28.07
CA PHE A 139 -8.73 -8.38 27.15
C PHE A 139 -7.75 -7.21 27.32
N LEU A 140 -8.24 -5.98 27.48
CA LEU A 140 -7.37 -4.81 27.66
C LEU A 140 -6.55 -4.89 28.96
N LYS A 141 -7.13 -5.39 30.06
CA LYS A 141 -6.40 -5.63 31.32
C LYS A 141 -5.35 -6.74 31.16
N GLU A 142 -5.71 -7.82 30.47
CA GLU A 142 -4.78 -8.92 30.17
C GLU A 142 -3.62 -8.44 29.28
N LEU A 143 -3.90 -7.58 28.29
CA LEU A 143 -2.90 -6.99 27.41
C LEU A 143 -1.91 -6.11 28.19
N GLU A 144 -2.38 -5.27 29.11
CA GLU A 144 -1.52 -4.47 29.98
C GLU A 144 -0.56 -5.35 30.79
N ALA A 145 -1.08 -6.40 31.43
CA ALA A 145 -0.26 -7.35 32.18
C ALA A 145 0.74 -8.11 31.28
N LEU A 146 0.32 -8.48 30.06
CA LEU A 146 1.18 -9.13 29.08
C LEU A 146 2.33 -8.22 28.64
N ILE A 147 2.06 -6.97 28.28
CA ILE A 147 3.08 -6.01 27.87
C ILE A 147 4.07 -5.76 29.01
N ALA A 148 3.59 -5.54 30.24
CA ALA A 148 4.45 -5.38 31.40
C ALA A 148 5.37 -6.59 31.61
N CYS A 149 4.88 -7.82 31.40
CA CYS A 149 5.70 -9.02 31.44
C CYS A 149 6.75 -9.03 30.31
N LEU A 150 6.37 -8.69 29.07
CA LEU A 150 7.27 -8.69 27.92
C LEU A 150 8.39 -7.65 28.05
N GLU A 151 8.13 -6.50 28.68
CA GLU A 151 9.14 -5.47 28.95
C GLU A 151 10.25 -5.95 29.90
N THR A 152 9.98 -6.96 30.72
CA THR A 152 11.01 -7.58 31.57
C THR A 152 11.92 -8.56 30.81
N LYS A 153 11.53 -8.98 29.60
CA LYS A 153 12.28 -9.96 28.80
C LYS A 153 13.34 -9.27 27.91
N PRO A 154 14.51 -9.88 27.72
CA PRO A 154 15.53 -9.34 26.83
C PRO A 154 15.04 -9.37 25.37
N ARG A 155 15.25 -8.27 24.64
CA ARG A 155 14.93 -8.16 23.20
C ARG A 155 16.03 -8.80 22.37
N THR A 156 16.17 -10.11 22.46
CA THR A 156 17.13 -10.87 21.62
C THR A 156 16.52 -11.14 20.26
N GLY A 157 17.22 -10.79 19.18
CA GLY A 157 16.80 -11.12 17.81
C GLY A 157 15.80 -10.14 17.18
N ILE A 158 15.62 -8.95 17.75
CA ILE A 158 14.92 -7.80 17.14
C ILE A 158 15.94 -6.66 16.99
#